data_AF-A0A060BRI6-F1
#
_entry.id   AF-A0A060BRI6-F1
#
_cell.length_a   1.000
_cell.length_b   1.000
_cell.length_c   1.000
_cell.angle_alpha   90.00
_cell.angle_beta   90.00
_cell.angle_gamma   90.00
#
_symmetry.space_group_name_H-M   'P 1'
#
loop_
_entity.id
_entity.type
_entity.pdbx_description
1 polymer ?
#
loop_
_entity_poly.entity_id
_entity_poly.type
_entity_poly.pdbx_seq_one_letter_code
_entity_poly.pdbx_strand_id
1 'polypeptide(L)'
;MRAAALTGREGFHGVRRGASGIDRPYEDEQARKIEGYLRDRDGGSVLPGMINFPLYGSLGDVFARGAATAVLGHRIRSMMELHATPHLMPSFIDNHDVDRFLAGGSHAGLKQALLAMMTLPGIPTLYYGTE
;
A
#
# COMPACT_ATOMS: atom_id res chain seq x y z
N MET A 1 -0.78 -18.90 8.22
CA MET A 1 -1.40 -18.32 9.43
C MET A 1 -1.65 -19.32 10.55
N ARG A 2 -2.00 -20.60 10.27
CA ARG A 2 -2.03 -21.66 11.29
C ARG A 2 -0.79 -21.71 12.19
N ALA A 3 0.42 -21.60 11.63
CA ALA A 3 1.66 -21.60 12.41
C ALA A 3 1.79 -20.44 13.42
N ALA A 4 1.29 -19.24 13.10
CA ALA A 4 1.31 -18.09 14.02
C ALA A 4 0.28 -18.28 15.14
N ALA A 5 -0.93 -18.71 14.77
CA ALA A 5 -2.01 -19.01 15.73
C ALA A 5 -1.61 -20.10 16.74
N LEU A 6 -0.86 -21.13 16.30
CA LEU A 6 -0.32 -22.18 17.17
C LEU A 6 0.66 -21.65 18.23
N THR A 7 1.19 -20.44 18.06
CA THR A 7 2.07 -19.78 19.03
C THR A 7 1.37 -18.65 19.81
N GLY A 8 0.04 -18.58 19.75
CA GLY A 8 -0.75 -17.53 20.42
C GLY A 8 -0.62 -16.14 19.80
N ARG A 9 -0.06 -16.05 18.58
CA ARG A 9 0.10 -14.78 17.86
C ARG A 9 -1.01 -14.63 16.83
N GLU A 10 -1.80 -13.57 17.00
CA GLU A 10 -2.89 -13.20 16.11
C GLU A 10 -2.55 -11.93 15.31
N GLY A 11 -3.32 -11.63 14.26
CA GLY A 11 -3.19 -10.35 13.55
C GLY A 11 -1.89 -10.13 12.76
N PHE A 12 -1.28 -11.18 12.21
CA PHE A 12 -0.04 -11.04 11.43
C PHE A 12 -0.31 -10.48 10.03
N HIS A 13 0.31 -9.34 9.68
CA HIS A 13 0.23 -8.76 8.34
C HIS A 13 1.02 -9.59 7.31
N GLY A 14 0.53 -9.62 6.08
CA GLY A 14 1.18 -10.36 4.99
C GLY A 14 2.08 -9.48 4.12
N VAL A 15 3.13 -10.10 3.55
CA VAL A 15 3.81 -9.63 2.34
C VAL A 15 3.90 -10.82 1.39
N ARG A 16 3.48 -10.66 0.13
CA ARG A 16 3.50 -11.73 -0.87
C ARG A 16 3.95 -11.17 -2.21
N ARG A 17 4.91 -11.84 -2.86
CA ARG A 17 5.44 -11.47 -4.19
C ARG A 17 4.38 -11.26 -5.27
N GLY A 18 3.22 -11.93 -5.18
CA GLY A 18 2.10 -11.78 -6.13
C GLY A 18 1.27 -10.50 -5.98
N ALA A 19 1.52 -9.70 -4.94
CA ALA A 19 0.78 -8.49 -4.58
C ALA A 19 1.60 -7.19 -4.75
N SER A 20 2.71 -7.26 -5.48
CA SER A 20 3.62 -6.13 -5.73
C SER A 20 3.23 -5.27 -6.95
N GLY A 21 2.02 -5.47 -7.48
CA GLY A 21 1.55 -4.76 -8.66
C GLY A 21 1.06 -3.34 -8.33
N ILE A 22 1.27 -2.42 -9.27
CA ILE A 22 0.69 -1.08 -9.27
C ILE A 22 -0.49 -1.08 -10.24
N ASP A 23 -1.59 -0.48 -9.81
CA ASP A 23 -2.74 -0.24 -10.67
C ASP A 23 -2.52 0.94 -11.61
N ARG A 24 -3.07 0.85 -12.83
CA ARG A 24 -3.14 2.00 -13.74
C ARG A 24 -4.10 3.07 -13.18
N PRO A 25 -4.03 4.32 -13.67
CA PRO A 25 -4.96 5.35 -13.26
C PRO A 25 -6.42 4.91 -13.39
N TYR A 26 -7.19 5.08 -12.31
CA TYR A 26 -8.62 4.74 -12.21
C TYR A 26 -8.97 3.24 -12.28
N GLU A 27 -7.97 2.35 -12.22
CA GLU A 27 -8.16 0.90 -12.14
C GLU A 27 -7.88 0.38 -10.72
N ASP A 28 -8.38 -0.82 -10.40
CA ASP A 28 -8.26 -1.44 -9.06
C ASP A 28 -7.95 -2.94 -9.09
N GLU A 29 -7.39 -3.45 -10.20
CA GLU A 29 -7.11 -4.86 -10.40
C GLU A 29 -6.19 -5.44 -9.31
N GLN A 30 -5.06 -4.77 -9.04
CA GLN A 30 -4.08 -5.18 -8.04
C GLN A 30 -4.66 -5.01 -6.63
N ALA A 31 -5.42 -3.96 -6.37
CA ALA A 31 -6.13 -3.80 -5.09
C ALA A 31 -7.13 -4.95 -4.84
N ARG A 32 -7.90 -5.38 -5.85
CA ARG A 32 -8.80 -6.54 -5.74
C ARG A 32 -8.05 -7.85 -5.55
N LYS A 33 -6.89 -7.98 -6.20
CA LYS A 33 -6.00 -9.12 -6.01
C LYS A 33 -5.47 -9.19 -4.57
N ILE A 34 -5.14 -8.05 -3.96
CA ILE A 34 -4.78 -7.97 -2.54
C ILE A 34 -5.90 -8.52 -1.68
N GLU A 35 -7.14 -8.07 -1.89
CA GLU A 35 -8.31 -8.55 -1.14
C GLU A 35 -8.51 -10.07 -1.26
N GLY A 36 -8.28 -10.62 -2.45
CA GLY A 36 -8.30 -12.08 -2.68
C GLY A 36 -7.26 -12.86 -1.87
N TYR A 37 -6.14 -12.23 -1.46
CA TYR A 37 -5.17 -12.85 -0.56
C TYR A 37 -5.52 -12.70 0.92
N LEU A 38 -6.36 -11.72 1.28
CA LEU A 38 -6.78 -11.49 2.66
C LEU A 38 -7.88 -12.45 3.11
N ARG A 39 -8.50 -13.16 2.16
CA ARG A 39 -9.64 -14.07 2.40
C ARG A 39 -9.33 -15.52 2.07
N ASP A 40 -9.96 -16.45 2.77
CA ASP A 40 -10.02 -17.85 2.38
C ASP A 40 -11.16 -18.13 1.37
N ARG A 41 -11.35 -19.42 1.03
CA ARG A 41 -12.37 -19.87 0.07
C ARG A 41 -13.80 -19.66 0.57
N ASP A 42 -14.00 -19.60 1.88
CA ASP A 42 -15.30 -19.41 2.52
C ASP A 42 -15.56 -17.93 2.84
N GLY A 43 -14.64 -17.04 2.45
CA GLY A 43 -14.72 -15.60 2.65
C GLY A 43 -14.21 -15.10 4.01
N GLY A 44 -13.71 -16.01 4.85
CA GLY A 44 -13.13 -15.71 6.16
C GLY A 44 -11.84 -14.92 6.04
N SER A 45 -11.61 -13.98 6.96
CA SER A 45 -10.37 -13.19 6.99
C SER A 45 -9.20 -14.06 7.47
N VAL A 46 -8.16 -14.17 6.64
CA VAL A 46 -6.92 -14.89 6.97
C VAL A 46 -5.75 -13.96 7.27
N LEU A 47 -5.77 -12.74 6.72
CA LEU A 47 -4.78 -11.70 6.99
C LEU A 47 -5.52 -10.38 7.28
N PRO A 48 -5.07 -9.60 8.27
CA PRO A 48 -5.66 -8.31 8.61
C PRO A 48 -5.34 -7.21 7.60
N GLY A 49 -4.28 -7.38 6.82
CA GLY A 49 -3.82 -6.42 5.83
C GLY A 49 -2.54 -6.90 5.14
N MET A 50 -2.22 -6.25 4.04
CA MET A 50 -1.03 -6.51 3.23
C MET A 50 -0.47 -5.19 2.71
N ILE A 51 0.82 -5.19 2.40
CA ILE A 51 1.55 -4.03 1.91
C ILE A 51 0.85 -3.36 0.70
N ASN A 52 0.76 -2.03 0.74
CA ASN A 52 -0.10 -1.24 -0.14
C ASN A 52 0.65 -0.72 -1.39
N PHE A 53 1.00 -1.63 -2.30
CA PHE A 53 1.60 -1.27 -3.60
C PHE A 53 0.71 -0.37 -4.48
N PRO A 54 -0.64 -0.51 -4.50
CA PRO A 54 -1.49 0.41 -5.24
C PRO A 54 -1.39 1.86 -4.79
N LEU A 55 -1.36 2.12 -3.47
CA LEU A 55 -1.15 3.47 -2.95
C LEU A 55 0.27 3.98 -3.24
N TYR A 56 1.30 3.14 -3.04
CA TYR A 56 2.70 3.45 -3.41
C TYR A 56 2.81 3.96 -4.85
N GLY A 57 2.18 3.26 -5.80
CA GLY A 57 2.21 3.64 -7.21
C GLY A 57 1.60 5.01 -7.47
N SER A 58 0.40 5.27 -6.93
CA SER A 58 -0.28 6.56 -7.10
C SER A 58 0.42 7.72 -6.38
N LEU A 59 1.07 7.48 -5.22
CA LEU A 59 1.91 8.46 -4.56
C LEU A 59 3.12 8.85 -5.44
N GLY A 60 3.79 7.86 -6.03
CA GLY A 60 4.88 8.10 -6.96
C GLY A 60 4.44 8.81 -8.25
N ASP A 61 3.29 8.42 -8.81
CA ASP A 61 2.76 9.05 -10.03
C ASP A 61 2.49 10.53 -9.83
N VAL A 62 1.85 10.90 -8.73
CA VAL A 62 1.47 12.29 -8.46
C VAL A 62 2.67 13.11 -7.98
N PHE A 63 3.40 12.64 -6.97
CA PHE A 63 4.40 13.47 -6.30
C PHE A 63 5.80 13.41 -6.91
N ALA A 64 6.13 12.36 -7.67
CA ALA A 64 7.40 12.27 -8.40
C ALA A 64 7.23 12.58 -9.89
N ARG A 65 6.19 12.03 -10.53
CA ARG A 65 6.00 12.08 -12.00
C ARG A 65 5.01 13.13 -12.50
N GLY A 66 4.35 13.87 -11.61
CA GLY A 66 3.46 14.98 -11.97
C GLY A 66 2.11 14.55 -12.58
N ALA A 67 1.64 13.34 -12.30
CA ALA A 67 0.29 12.92 -12.67
C ALA A 67 -0.79 13.77 -11.98
N ALA A 68 -1.99 13.82 -12.57
CA ALA A 68 -3.11 14.55 -12.00
C ALA A 68 -3.47 14.03 -10.59
N THR A 69 -3.64 14.94 -9.62
CA THR A 69 -4.01 14.60 -8.23
C THR A 69 -5.33 13.83 -8.13
N ALA A 70 -6.21 13.95 -9.13
CA ALA A 70 -7.44 13.17 -9.26
C ALA A 70 -7.18 11.64 -9.25
N VAL A 71 -6.02 11.17 -9.73
CA VAL A 71 -5.62 9.76 -9.70
C VAL A 71 -5.43 9.28 -8.27
N LEU A 72 -4.68 10.04 -7.46
CA LEU A 72 -4.49 9.74 -6.03
C LEU A 72 -5.82 9.87 -5.27
N GLY A 73 -6.64 10.87 -5.60
CA GLY A 73 -7.98 11.01 -5.01
C GLY A 73 -8.88 9.81 -5.29
N HIS A 74 -8.85 9.25 -6.50
CA HIS A 74 -9.52 7.99 -6.82
C HIS A 74 -8.93 6.83 -6.02
N ARG A 75 -7.59 6.69 -5.99
CA ARG A 75 -6.91 5.61 -5.24
C ARG A 75 -7.34 5.57 -3.77
N ILE A 76 -7.39 6.72 -3.12
CA ILE A 76 -7.79 6.83 -1.71
C ILE A 76 -9.23 6.36 -1.53
N ARG A 77 -10.17 6.82 -2.37
CA ARG A 77 -11.58 6.40 -2.29
C ARG A 77 -11.74 4.91 -2.52
N SER A 78 -11.18 4.39 -3.62
CA SER A 78 -11.28 2.97 -3.97
C SER A 78 -10.65 2.07 -2.90
N MET A 79 -9.53 2.48 -2.30
CA MET A 79 -8.89 1.75 -1.19
C MET A 79 -9.83 1.66 0.03
N MET A 80 -10.49 2.77 0.38
CA MET A 80 -11.42 2.84 1.52
C MET A 80 -12.72 2.06 1.28
N GLU A 81 -13.16 1.96 0.03
CA GLU A 81 -14.36 1.20 -0.36
C GLU A 81 -14.09 -0.30 -0.48
N LEU A 82 -12.92 -0.69 -0.99
CA LEU A 82 -12.62 -2.07 -1.33
C LEU A 82 -12.11 -2.90 -0.15
N HIS A 83 -11.21 -2.32 0.66
CA HIS A 83 -10.57 -3.05 1.74
C HIS A 83 -11.40 -2.97 3.02
N ALA A 84 -11.59 -4.10 3.69
CA ALA A 84 -12.34 -4.12 4.96
C ALA A 84 -11.59 -3.38 6.10
N THR A 85 -10.26 -3.40 6.06
CA THR A 85 -9.38 -2.86 7.12
C THR A 85 -8.23 -2.04 6.52
N PRO A 86 -8.50 -0.94 5.79
CA PRO A 86 -7.47 -0.16 5.10
C PRO A 86 -6.45 0.45 6.09
N HIS A 87 -6.88 0.74 7.31
CA HIS A 87 -6.03 1.23 8.41
C HIS A 87 -4.96 0.22 8.88
N LEU A 88 -5.10 -1.06 8.53
CA LEU A 88 -4.15 -2.13 8.85
C LEU A 88 -3.20 -2.44 7.67
N MET A 89 -3.25 -1.66 6.59
CA MET A 89 -2.36 -1.86 5.44
C MET A 89 -1.07 -1.05 5.58
N PRO A 90 0.11 -1.69 5.58
CA PRO A 90 1.39 -1.00 5.54
C PRO A 90 1.53 -0.17 4.26
N SER A 91 1.74 1.13 4.40
CA SER A 91 1.90 2.08 3.29
C SER A 91 3.33 2.62 3.28
N PHE A 92 3.93 2.73 2.10
CA PHE A 92 5.34 3.08 1.93
C PHE A 92 5.54 3.91 0.66
N ILE A 93 6.66 4.65 0.60
CA ILE A 93 7.13 5.34 -0.60
C ILE A 93 8.50 4.84 -1.08
N ASP A 94 9.20 4.10 -0.22
CA ASP A 94 10.51 3.49 -0.45
C ASP A 94 10.54 2.11 0.21
N ASN A 95 11.23 1.15 -0.40
CA ASN A 95 11.63 -0.11 0.23
C ASN A 95 12.93 -0.62 -0.41
N HIS A 96 13.32 -1.86 -0.14
CA HIS A 96 14.55 -2.47 -0.67
C HIS A 96 14.42 -3.08 -2.08
N ASP A 97 13.20 -3.25 -2.58
CA ASP A 97 12.86 -3.91 -3.85
C ASP A 97 12.53 -2.92 -4.97
N VAL A 98 12.44 -1.61 -4.67
CA VAL A 98 12.11 -0.56 -5.63
C VAL A 98 13.17 0.54 -5.62
N ASP A 99 13.27 1.29 -6.72
CA ASP A 99 14.12 2.47 -6.77
C ASP A 99 13.69 3.49 -5.72
N ARG A 100 14.68 4.17 -5.14
CA ARG A 100 14.43 5.23 -4.16
C ARG A 100 13.59 6.35 -4.78
N PHE A 101 12.71 6.98 -4.01
CA PHE A 101 11.82 8.06 -4.47
C PHE A 101 12.61 9.18 -5.18
N LEU A 102 13.76 9.57 -4.63
CA LEU A 102 14.61 10.63 -5.19
C LEU A 102 15.36 10.23 -6.47
N ALA A 103 15.35 8.96 -6.89
CA ALA A 103 15.89 8.55 -8.18
C ALA A 103 15.07 9.12 -9.36
N GLY A 104 13.78 9.42 -9.14
CA GLY A 104 12.89 10.00 -10.15
C GLY A 104 12.02 11.16 -9.65
N GLY A 105 12.18 11.59 -8.41
CA GLY A 105 11.39 12.64 -7.77
C GLY A 105 12.22 13.86 -7.36
N SER A 106 11.60 14.76 -6.61
CA SER A 106 12.25 15.94 -6.03
C SER A 106 12.10 15.96 -4.50
N HIS A 107 12.93 16.73 -3.80
CA HIS A 107 12.79 16.91 -2.35
C HIS A 107 11.43 17.52 -1.96
N ALA A 108 10.87 18.40 -2.79
CA ALA A 108 9.53 18.94 -2.57
C ALA A 108 8.47 17.84 -2.71
N GLY A 109 8.57 17.00 -3.75
CA GLY A 109 7.72 15.84 -3.95
C GLY A 109 7.83 14.82 -2.83
N LEU A 110 9.05 14.55 -2.35
CA LEU A 110 9.31 13.63 -1.24
C LEU A 110 8.59 14.10 0.04
N LYS A 111 8.69 15.39 0.38
CA LYS A 111 7.96 15.96 1.54
C LYS A 111 6.45 15.79 1.41
N GLN A 112 5.89 16.01 0.22
CA GLN A 112 4.45 15.81 -0.03
C GLN A 112 4.05 14.33 0.06
N ALA A 113 4.86 13.42 -0.49
CA ALA A 113 4.62 11.99 -0.43
C ALA A 113 4.70 11.44 1.00
N LEU A 114 5.69 11.90 1.79
CA LEU A 114 5.80 11.58 3.22
C LEU A 114 4.61 12.14 4.01
N LEU A 115 4.22 13.39 3.78
CA LEU A 115 3.04 13.98 4.42
C LEU A 115 1.78 13.16 4.12
N ALA A 116 1.57 12.79 2.86
CA ALA A 116 0.43 11.97 2.46
C ALA A 116 0.48 10.59 3.13
N MET A 117 1.61 9.87 3.04
CA MET A 117 1.77 8.54 3.64
C MET A 117 1.56 8.55 5.17
N MET A 118 1.98 9.61 5.86
CA MET A 118 1.86 9.74 7.31
C MET A 118 0.46 10.16 7.78
N THR A 119 -0.40 10.66 6.89
CA THR A 119 -1.72 11.21 7.24
C THR A 119 -2.90 10.43 6.66
N LEU A 120 -2.68 9.64 5.61
CA LEU A 120 -3.71 8.77 5.03
C LEU A 120 -3.94 7.51 5.89
N PRO A 121 -5.13 6.88 5.83
CA PRO A 121 -5.39 5.62 6.51
C PRO A 121 -4.41 4.51 6.10
N GLY A 122 -3.80 3.86 7.09
CA GLY A 122 -2.82 2.80 6.92
C GLY A 122 -1.79 2.82 8.03
N ILE A 123 -0.81 1.92 7.98
CA ILE A 123 0.35 1.91 8.85
C ILE A 123 1.52 2.54 8.08
N PRO A 124 1.95 3.78 8.38
CA PRO A 124 3.07 4.40 7.70
C PRO A 124 4.35 3.59 7.94
N THR A 125 5.03 3.22 6.86
CA THR A 125 6.24 2.39 6.89
C THR A 125 7.36 3.14 6.19
N LEU A 126 8.29 3.68 7.00
CA LEU A 126 9.45 4.41 6.51
C LEU A 126 10.64 3.46 6.31
N TYR A 127 11.29 3.56 5.15
CA TYR A 127 12.52 2.83 4.89
C TYR A 127 13.74 3.68 5.26
N TYR A 128 14.75 3.09 5.89
CA TYR A 128 15.91 3.83 6.40
C TYR A 128 16.67 4.53 5.27
N GLY A 129 17.16 5.73 5.57
CA GLY A 129 17.85 6.60 4.61
C GLY A 129 16.93 7.40 3.70
N THR A 130 15.62 7.44 4.01
CA THR A 130 14.66 8.33 3.35
C THR A 130 14.55 9.68 4.10
N GLU A 131 14.81 9.70 5.41
CA GLU A 131 14.91 10.88 6.27
C GLU A 131 16.16 11.75 6.02
#